data_AF-A0A0G1AW95-F1
#
_entry.id   AF-A0A0G1AW95-F1
#
_cell.length_a   1.000
_cell.length_b   1.000
_cell.length_c   1.000
_cell.angle_alpha   90.00
_cell.angle_beta   90.00
_cell.angle_gamma   90.00
#
_symmetry.space_group_name_H-M   'P 1'
#
loop_
_entity.id
_entity.type
_entity.pdbx_description
1 polymer ?
#
loop_
_entity_poly.entity_id
_entity_poly.type
_entity_poly.pdbx_seq_one_letter_code
_entity_poly.pdbx_strand_id
1 'polypeptide(L)'
;MENMHIHKEFIRKGLHAVLAMAFAVLATLVRVEVLIFIALVLLGVFMFIRFARLHTAVHNVERVSFGELFFVVGVVVTAYVALPENVPLFQTAMLLLALADTFAALAGIRFGTHTYHIYDEKRSFEGSFACLVASFCVLVFFDVQYVQALYMAVVLTAVEVVSLRGSDNLFLPVATVILFHYFV
;
A
#
# COMPACT_ATOMS: atom_id res chain seq x y z
N MET A 1 -4.91 -0.94 25.91
CA MET A 1 -4.39 0.02 24.91
C MET A 1 -4.01 -0.69 23.61
N GLU A 2 -3.34 -1.85 23.65
CA GLU A 2 -2.95 -2.65 22.49
C GLU A 2 -4.10 -3.00 21.51
N ASN A 3 -5.24 -3.48 22.02
CA ASN A 3 -6.42 -3.80 21.18
C ASN A 3 -6.96 -2.60 20.39
N MET A 4 -6.85 -1.38 20.92
CA MET A 4 -7.32 -0.17 20.25
C MET A 4 -6.38 0.25 19.11
N HIS A 5 -5.07 0.03 19.26
CA HIS A 5 -4.10 0.26 18.19
C HIS A 5 -4.26 -0.74 17.04
N ILE A 6 -4.45 -2.03 17.37
CA ILE A 6 -4.69 -3.08 16.37
C ILE A 6 -5.97 -2.79 15.56
N HIS A 7 -7.04 -2.35 16.22
CA HIS A 7 -8.28 -2.01 15.54
C HIS A 7 -8.14 -0.79 14.60
N LYS A 8 -7.45 0.27 15.05
CA LYS A 8 -7.15 1.44 14.20
C LYS A 8 -6.31 1.05 12.98
N GLU A 9 -5.32 0.18 13.15
CA GLU A 9 -4.45 -0.32 12.07
C GLU A 9 -5.25 -1.14 11.04
N PHE A 10 -6.11 -2.04 11.52
CA PHE A 10 -6.98 -2.86 10.68
C PHE A 10 -7.92 -2.00 9.82
N ILE A 11 -8.59 -1.01 10.43
CA ILE A 11 -9.48 -0.09 9.70
C ILE A 11 -8.69 0.68 8.63
N ARG A 12 -7.49 1.17 8.96
CA ARG A 12 -6.66 1.92 8.02
C ARG A 12 -6.26 1.07 6.81
N LYS A 13 -5.73 -0.13 7.06
CA LYS A 13 -5.33 -1.08 5.99
C LYS A 13 -6.53 -1.45 5.12
N GLY A 14 -7.69 -1.73 5.73
CA GLY A 14 -8.93 -2.00 4.99
C GLY A 14 -9.38 -0.83 4.11
N LEU A 15 -9.32 0.41 4.63
CA LEU A 15 -9.65 1.60 3.85
C LEU A 15 -8.71 1.77 2.64
N HIS A 16 -7.39 1.65 2.85
CA HIS A 16 -6.42 1.75 1.75
C HIS A 16 -6.60 0.65 0.71
N ALA A 17 -6.94 -0.58 1.12
CA ALA A 17 -7.24 -1.67 0.20
C ALA A 17 -8.43 -1.35 -0.70
N VAL A 18 -9.54 -0.87 -0.11
CA VAL A 18 -10.74 -0.47 -0.86
C VAL A 18 -10.43 0.67 -1.82
N LEU A 19 -9.70 1.69 -1.35
CA LEU A 19 -9.32 2.82 -2.20
C LEU A 19 -8.40 2.39 -3.34
N ALA A 20 -7.38 1.57 -3.08
CA ALA A 20 -6.47 1.07 -4.12
C ALA A 20 -7.22 0.27 -5.19
N MET A 21 -8.12 -0.64 -4.79
CA MET A 21 -8.98 -1.36 -5.74
C MET A 21 -9.89 -0.40 -6.54
N ALA A 22 -10.47 0.61 -5.88
CA ALA A 22 -11.27 1.63 -6.57
C ALA A 22 -10.45 2.39 -7.61
N PHE A 23 -9.22 2.80 -7.29
CA PHE A 23 -8.31 3.44 -8.25
C PHE A 23 -7.94 2.50 -9.41
N ALA A 24 -7.69 1.22 -9.14
CA ALA A 24 -7.41 0.22 -10.18
C ALA A 24 -8.57 0.09 -11.18
N VAL A 25 -9.81 0.12 -10.70
CA VAL A 25 -11.02 0.09 -11.55
C VAL A 25 -11.19 1.42 -12.29
N LEU A 26 -11.10 2.55 -11.57
CA LEU A 26 -11.27 3.88 -12.15
C LEU A 26 -10.28 4.18 -13.27
N ALA A 27 -9.06 3.64 -13.20
CA ALA A 27 -8.05 3.79 -14.26
C ALA A 27 -8.53 3.30 -15.64
N THR A 28 -9.55 2.45 -15.71
CA THR A 28 -10.17 1.98 -16.96
C THR A 28 -11.40 2.79 -17.38
N LEU A 29 -12.03 3.50 -16.44
CA LEU A 29 -13.34 4.14 -16.62
C LEU A 29 -13.24 5.65 -16.86
N VAL A 30 -12.20 6.29 -16.35
CA VAL A 30 -12.04 7.74 -16.41
C VAL A 30 -10.70 8.11 -17.04
N ARG A 31 -10.62 9.35 -17.55
CA ARG A 31 -9.35 9.90 -18.03
C ARG A 31 -8.37 10.10 -16.87
N VAL A 32 -7.08 10.05 -17.19
CA VAL A 32 -5.99 10.14 -16.20
C VAL A 32 -6.07 11.45 -15.41
N GLU A 33 -6.46 12.56 -16.03
CA GLU A 33 -6.57 13.85 -15.34
C GLU A 33 -7.68 13.84 -14.28
N VAL A 34 -8.78 13.11 -14.55
CA VAL A 34 -9.88 12.93 -13.59
C VAL A 34 -9.44 12.05 -12.42
N LEU A 35 -8.70 10.96 -12.72
CA LEU A 35 -8.14 10.09 -11.69
C LEU A 35 -7.18 10.85 -10.76
N ILE A 36 -6.26 11.62 -11.34
CA ILE A 36 -5.31 12.46 -10.58
C ILE A 36 -6.08 13.52 -9.78
N PHE A 37 -7.09 14.16 -10.36
CA PHE A 37 -7.93 15.12 -9.63
C PHE A 37 -8.59 14.50 -8.41
N ILE A 38 -9.17 13.29 -8.53
CA ILE A 38 -9.76 12.56 -7.40
C ILE A 38 -8.70 12.28 -6.33
N ALA A 39 -7.48 11.85 -6.72
CA ALA A 39 -6.39 11.63 -5.78
C ALA A 39 -5.99 12.93 -5.04
N LEU A 40 -5.89 14.05 -5.74
CA LEU A 40 -5.58 15.36 -5.13
C LEU A 40 -6.70 15.85 -4.19
N VAL A 41 -7.97 15.60 -4.53
CA VAL A 41 -9.10 15.89 -3.62
C VAL A 41 -8.98 15.05 -2.36
N LEU A 42 -8.67 13.74 -2.47
CA LEU A 42 -8.43 12.89 -1.30
C LEU A 42 -7.26 13.39 -0.44
N LEU A 43 -6.17 13.86 -1.06
CA LEU A 43 -5.07 14.50 -0.33
C LEU A 43 -5.57 15.70 0.48
N GLY A 44 -6.35 16.58 -0.15
CA GLY A 44 -6.94 17.74 0.50
C GLY A 44 -7.83 17.37 1.68
N VAL A 45 -8.67 16.34 1.52
CA VAL A 45 -9.53 15.80 2.59
C VAL A 45 -8.67 15.28 3.75
N PHE A 46 -7.64 14.46 3.49
CA PHE A 46 -6.78 13.94 4.55
C PHE A 46 -5.98 15.05 5.25
N MET A 47 -5.47 16.03 4.51
CA MET A 47 -4.82 17.21 5.09
C MET A 47 -5.79 18.04 5.95
N PHE A 48 -7.03 18.21 5.50
CA PHE A 48 -8.06 18.94 6.25
C PHE A 48 -8.45 18.21 7.54
N ILE A 49 -8.70 16.90 7.47
CA ILE A 49 -8.99 16.08 8.67
C ILE A 49 -7.83 16.15 9.65
N ARG A 50 -6.59 16.08 9.15
CA ARG A 50 -5.39 16.22 9.98
C ARG A 50 -5.32 17.59 10.64
N PHE A 51 -5.53 18.66 9.88
CA PHE A 51 -5.54 20.03 10.42
C PHE A 51 -6.62 20.22 11.49
N ALA A 52 -7.84 19.74 11.24
CA ALA A 52 -8.94 19.78 12.19
C ALA A 52 -8.63 18.99 13.48
N ARG A 53 -8.00 17.82 13.35
CA ARG A 53 -7.54 17.02 14.50
C ARG A 53 -6.42 17.71 15.28
N LEU A 54 -5.45 18.33 14.61
CA LEU A 54 -4.39 19.10 15.27
C LEU A 54 -4.99 20.27 16.09
N HIS A 55 -6.01 20.93 15.56
CA HIS A 55 -6.72 22.01 16.26
C HIS A 55 -7.50 21.52 17.50
N THR A 56 -7.96 20.25 17.51
CA THR A 56 -8.60 19.63 18.68
C THR A 56 -7.61 18.94 19.63
N ALA A 57 -6.38 18.64 19.17
CA ALA A 57 -5.39 17.83 19.89
C ALA A 57 -4.36 18.63 20.72
N VAL A 58 -4.65 19.88 21.09
CA VAL A 58 -3.85 20.64 22.07
C VAL A 58 -3.72 19.89 23.44
N HIS A 59 -4.48 18.80 23.66
CA HIS A 59 -4.46 18.03 24.91
C HIS A 59 -4.08 16.53 24.82
N ASN A 60 -3.67 15.95 23.69
CA ASN A 60 -3.13 14.59 23.70
C ASN A 60 -2.26 14.27 22.48
N VAL A 61 -0.99 13.96 22.72
CA VAL A 61 0.02 13.64 21.70
C VAL A 61 -0.14 12.18 21.26
N GLU A 62 -1.21 11.83 20.55
CA GLU A 62 -1.22 10.59 19.77
C GLU A 62 -0.40 10.80 18.48
N ARG A 63 0.60 9.95 18.25
CA ARG A 63 1.43 9.96 17.03
C ARG A 63 0.53 9.73 15.80
N VAL A 64 0.44 10.72 14.92
CA VAL A 64 -0.35 10.64 13.69
C VAL A 64 0.44 9.89 12.61
N SER A 65 -0.09 8.74 12.17
CA SER A 65 0.46 7.98 11.03
C SER A 65 0.46 8.82 9.76
N PHE A 66 1.51 8.71 8.95
CA PHE A 66 1.63 9.39 7.65
C PHE A 66 1.12 8.52 6.49
N GLY A 67 0.57 7.34 6.78
CA GLY A 67 0.14 6.36 5.78
C GLY A 67 -0.88 6.90 4.77
N GLU A 68 -1.81 7.75 5.19
CA GLU A 68 -2.80 8.37 4.30
C GLU A 68 -2.14 9.29 3.25
N LEU A 69 -1.10 10.02 3.63
CA LEU A 69 -0.34 10.87 2.71
C LEU A 69 0.51 10.00 1.78
N PHE A 70 1.19 8.99 2.32
CA PHE A 70 1.98 8.04 1.52
C PHE A 70 1.11 7.31 0.49
N PHE A 71 -0.10 6.92 0.87
CA PHE A 71 -1.07 6.31 -0.05
C PHE A 71 -1.36 7.21 -1.24
N VAL A 72 -1.76 8.46 -0.98
CA VAL A 72 -2.13 9.37 -2.08
C VAL A 72 -0.93 9.69 -2.97
N VAL A 73 0.24 9.93 -2.37
CA VAL A 73 1.48 10.16 -3.14
C VAL A 73 1.83 8.91 -3.95
N GLY A 74 1.69 7.71 -3.38
CA GLY A 74 1.92 6.44 -4.06
C GLY A 74 1.02 6.27 -5.27
N VAL A 75 -0.29 6.54 -5.13
CA VAL A 75 -1.25 6.52 -6.25
C VAL A 75 -0.85 7.52 -7.34
N VAL A 76 -0.54 8.77 -6.99
CA VAL A 76 -0.21 9.83 -7.96
C VAL A 76 1.09 9.52 -8.70
N VAL A 77 2.15 9.12 -8.01
CA VAL A 77 3.44 8.78 -8.63
C VAL A 77 3.28 7.58 -9.55
N THR A 78 2.57 6.54 -9.10
CA THR A 78 2.32 5.34 -9.91
C THR A 78 1.48 5.68 -11.14
N ALA A 79 0.43 6.51 -10.99
CA ALA A 79 -0.40 6.96 -12.11
C ALA A 79 0.41 7.76 -13.12
N TYR A 80 1.29 8.67 -12.66
CA TYR A 80 2.12 9.48 -13.53
C TYR A 80 3.09 8.65 -14.39
N VAL A 81 3.59 7.53 -13.86
CA VAL A 81 4.55 6.69 -14.59
C VAL A 81 3.85 5.66 -15.47
N ALA A 82 2.73 5.10 -15.03
CA ALA A 82 2.07 3.99 -15.72
C ALA A 82 0.92 4.42 -16.66
N LEU A 83 0.27 5.56 -16.43
CA LEU A 83 -0.90 5.98 -17.19
C LEU A 83 -0.59 7.18 -18.11
N PRO A 84 -1.25 7.28 -19.28
CA PRO A 84 -2.27 6.36 -19.82
C PRO A 84 -1.72 5.09 -20.51
N GLU A 85 -0.42 5.00 -20.72
CA GLU A 85 0.20 4.06 -21.65
C GLU A 85 0.07 2.59 -21.22
N ASN A 86 0.05 2.32 -19.92
CA ASN A 86 0.06 0.97 -19.36
C ASN A 86 -0.90 0.85 -18.15
N VAL A 87 -2.20 0.82 -18.45
CA VAL A 87 -3.25 0.59 -17.45
C VAL A 87 -3.04 -0.71 -16.65
N PRO A 88 -2.68 -1.87 -17.27
CA PRO A 88 -2.42 -3.09 -16.51
C PRO A 88 -1.29 -2.96 -15.48
N LEU A 89 -0.24 -2.19 -15.78
CA LEU A 89 0.84 -1.92 -14.82
C LEU A 89 0.34 -1.13 -13.62
N PHE A 90 -0.45 -0.08 -13.85
CA PHE A 90 -1.07 0.70 -12.77
C PHE A 90 -1.97 -0.20 -11.91
N GLN A 91 -2.80 -1.04 -12.55
CA GLN A 91 -3.67 -1.98 -11.84
C GLN A 91 -2.88 -2.98 -11.02
N THR A 92 -1.79 -3.53 -11.56
CA THR A 92 -0.90 -4.46 -10.84
C THR A 92 -0.35 -3.81 -9.58
N ALA A 93 0.17 -2.58 -9.67
CA ALA A 93 0.68 -1.83 -8.54
C ALA A 93 -0.40 -1.55 -7.48
N MET A 94 -1.61 -1.21 -7.90
CA MET A 94 -2.75 -1.00 -6.99
C MET A 94 -3.24 -2.30 -6.34
N LEU A 95 -3.27 -3.43 -7.06
CA LEU A 95 -3.64 -4.72 -6.47
C LEU A 95 -2.56 -5.24 -5.50
N LEU A 96 -1.28 -5.01 -5.78
CA LEU A 96 -0.21 -5.33 -4.84
C LEU A 96 -0.35 -4.51 -3.55
N LEU A 97 -0.60 -3.21 -3.68
CA LEU A 97 -0.91 -2.35 -2.53
C LEU A 97 -2.19 -2.79 -1.80
N ALA A 98 -3.23 -3.20 -2.52
CA ALA A 98 -4.50 -3.59 -1.88
C ALA A 98 -4.43 -4.95 -1.18
N LEU A 99 -3.83 -5.94 -1.83
CA LEU A 99 -3.90 -7.33 -1.41
C LEU A 99 -2.66 -7.74 -0.61
N ALA A 100 -1.46 -7.50 -1.14
CA ALA A 100 -0.24 -7.96 -0.47
C ALA A 100 -0.02 -7.27 0.87
N ASP A 101 -0.21 -5.95 0.92
CA ASP A 101 -0.11 -5.16 2.14
C ASP A 101 -1.17 -5.58 3.19
N THR A 102 -2.41 -5.74 2.76
CA THR A 102 -3.52 -6.12 3.64
C THR A 102 -3.33 -7.54 4.17
N PHE A 103 -2.96 -8.50 3.31
CA PHE A 103 -2.72 -9.86 3.77
C PHE A 103 -1.51 -9.97 4.70
N ALA A 104 -0.46 -9.17 4.47
CA ALA A 104 0.66 -9.09 5.39
C ALA A 104 0.21 -8.62 6.79
N ALA A 105 -0.57 -7.54 6.84
CA ALA A 105 -1.10 -7.02 8.10
C ALA A 105 -2.05 -8.01 8.79
N LEU A 106 -2.99 -8.61 8.04
CA LEU A 106 -3.96 -9.57 8.58
C LEU A 106 -3.29 -10.82 9.12
N ALA A 107 -2.35 -11.40 8.36
CA ALA A 107 -1.62 -12.57 8.79
C ALA A 107 -0.72 -12.26 9.99
N GLY A 108 -0.06 -11.11 10.00
CA GLY A 108 0.73 -10.65 11.13
C GLY A 108 -0.09 -10.44 12.41
N ILE A 109 -1.31 -9.91 12.30
CA ILE A 109 -2.22 -9.71 13.45
C ILE A 109 -2.80 -11.05 13.93
N ARG A 110 -3.25 -11.91 13.00
CA ARG A 110 -4.04 -13.10 13.35
C ARG A 110 -3.21 -14.34 13.67
N PHE A 111 -2.07 -14.48 12.99
CA PHE A 111 -1.20 -15.66 13.02
C PHE A 111 0.25 -15.33 13.38
N GLY A 112 0.59 -14.06 13.65
CA GLY A 112 1.93 -13.61 13.97
C GLY A 112 2.46 -14.18 15.28
N THR A 113 3.04 -15.37 15.24
CA THR A 113 3.68 -16.03 16.38
C THR A 113 5.17 -15.80 16.40
N HIS A 114 5.80 -15.79 15.21
CA HIS A 114 7.22 -15.55 15.05
C HIS A 114 7.44 -14.09 14.66
N THR A 115 7.71 -13.25 15.66
CA THR A 115 7.83 -11.80 15.45
C THR A 115 9.26 -11.33 15.52
N TYR A 116 9.58 -10.32 14.71
CA TYR A 116 10.87 -9.64 14.71
C TYR A 116 10.65 -8.13 14.68
N HIS A 117 11.70 -7.36 14.95
CA HIS A 117 11.63 -5.91 14.97
C HIS A 117 12.47 -5.30 13.85
N ILE A 118 11.87 -4.35 13.14
CA ILE A 118 12.57 -3.45 12.22
C ILE A 118 12.45 -2.05 12.83
N TYR A 119 13.58 -1.53 13.34
CA TYR A 119 13.61 -0.30 14.14
C TYR A 119 12.59 -0.31 15.29
N ASP A 120 11.56 0.55 15.24
CA ASP A 120 10.51 0.70 16.25
C ASP A 120 9.21 -0.05 15.93
N GLU A 121 9.19 -0.86 14.86
CA GLU A 121 8.00 -1.60 14.42
C GLU A 121 8.14 -3.11 14.59
N LYS A 122 7.06 -3.74 15.08
CA LYS A 122 6.94 -5.20 15.22
C LYS A 122 6.38 -5.77 13.92
N ARG A 123 7.10 -6.74 13.33
CA ARG A 123 6.71 -7.50 12.14
C ARG A 123 6.63 -8.98 12.49
N SER A 124 6.04 -9.78 11.59
CA SER A 124 6.00 -11.24 11.77
C SER A 124 6.39 -11.95 10.48
N PHE A 125 7.00 -13.13 10.62
CA PHE A 125 7.36 -13.96 9.47
C PHE A 125 6.11 -14.42 8.70
N GLU A 126 5.01 -14.68 9.40
CA GLU A 126 3.73 -15.03 8.80
C GLU A 126 3.15 -13.90 7.95
N GLY A 127 3.28 -12.64 8.41
CA GLY A 127 2.93 -11.46 7.63
C GLY A 127 3.76 -11.33 6.36
N SER A 128 5.09 -11.45 6.47
CA SER A 128 5.98 -11.39 5.31
C SER A 128 5.72 -12.53 4.31
N PHE A 129 5.44 -13.74 4.80
CA PHE A 129 5.08 -14.86 3.94
C PHE A 129 3.73 -14.63 3.23
N ALA A 130 2.74 -14.05 3.92
CA ALA A 130 1.48 -13.68 3.29
C ALA A 130 1.68 -12.59 2.21
N CYS A 131 2.55 -11.61 2.45
CA CYS A 131 2.94 -10.61 1.46
C CYS A 131 3.55 -11.25 0.20
N LEU A 132 4.49 -12.19 0.40
CA LEU A 132 5.15 -12.92 -0.67
C LEU A 132 4.16 -13.69 -1.54
N VAL A 133 3.30 -14.49 -0.92
CA VAL A 133 2.31 -15.32 -1.63
C VAL A 133 1.31 -14.43 -2.37
N ALA A 134 0.78 -13.40 -1.72
CA ALA A 134 -0.15 -12.47 -2.34
C ALA A 134 0.48 -11.74 -3.52
N SER A 135 1.74 -11.28 -3.36
CA SER A 135 2.47 -10.59 -4.42
C SER A 135 2.69 -11.50 -5.62
N PHE A 136 3.13 -12.74 -5.38
CA PHE A 136 3.30 -13.74 -6.43
C PHE A 136 2.00 -14.01 -7.19
N CYS A 137 0.89 -14.23 -6.47
CA CYS A 137 -0.41 -14.46 -7.08
C CYS A 137 -0.88 -13.29 -7.94
N VAL A 138 -0.71 -12.05 -7.48
CA VAL A 138 -1.08 -10.85 -8.26
C VAL A 138 -0.21 -10.73 -9.50
N LEU A 139 1.10 -10.93 -9.40
CA LEU A 139 2.00 -10.85 -10.55
C LEU A 139 1.67 -11.92 -11.61
N VAL A 140 1.41 -13.15 -11.19
CA VAL A 140 0.98 -14.23 -12.09
C VAL A 140 -0.39 -13.95 -12.71
N PHE A 141 -1.31 -13.33 -11.96
CA PHE A 141 -2.62 -12.92 -12.50
C PHE A 141 -2.50 -11.90 -13.63
N PHE A 142 -1.46 -11.06 -13.62
CA PHE A 142 -1.12 -10.11 -14.70
C PHE A 142 -0.09 -10.68 -15.69
N ASP A 143 -0.06 -12.00 -15.86
CA ASP A 143 0.75 -12.72 -16.86
C ASP A 143 2.27 -12.54 -16.76
N VAL A 144 2.80 -12.11 -15.60
CA VAL A 144 4.25 -12.11 -15.34
C VAL A 144 4.75 -13.55 -15.24
N GLN A 145 5.83 -13.90 -15.97
CA GLN A 145 6.39 -15.26 -15.93
C GLN A 145 6.74 -15.69 -14.51
N TYR A 146 6.49 -16.96 -14.18
CA TYR A 146 6.64 -17.49 -12.80
C TYR A 146 7.98 -17.17 -12.13
N VAL A 147 9.10 -17.30 -12.86
CA VAL A 147 10.43 -17.02 -12.29
C VAL A 147 10.61 -15.54 -12.00
N GLN A 148 10.16 -14.66 -12.90
CA GLN A 148 10.19 -13.21 -12.73
C GLN A 148 9.23 -12.78 -11.62
N ALA A 149 8.01 -13.32 -11.59
CA ALA A 149 7.01 -13.07 -10.58
C ALA A 149 7.51 -13.45 -9.18
N LEU A 150 8.19 -14.59 -9.04
CA LEU A 150 8.78 -15.00 -7.77
C LEU A 150 9.89 -14.04 -7.34
N TYR A 151 10.79 -13.66 -8.26
CA TYR A 151 11.85 -12.70 -7.96
C TYR A 151 11.28 -11.34 -7.51
N MET A 152 10.33 -10.80 -8.27
CA MET A 152 9.67 -9.54 -7.95
C MET A 152 8.91 -9.62 -6.62
N ALA A 153 8.20 -10.72 -6.35
CA ALA A 153 7.50 -10.93 -5.08
C ALA A 153 8.46 -10.92 -3.88
N VAL A 154 9.64 -11.53 -4.01
CA VAL A 154 10.69 -11.48 -2.96
C VAL A 154 11.16 -10.04 -2.73
N VAL A 155 11.42 -9.28 -3.79
CA VAL A 155 11.86 -7.88 -3.68
C VAL A 155 10.75 -7.01 -3.07
N LEU A 156 9.50 -7.17 -3.51
CA LEU A 156 8.35 -6.43 -2.97
C LEU A 156 8.09 -6.75 -1.49
N THR A 157 8.27 -8.02 -1.09
CA THR A 157 8.20 -8.40 0.33
C THR A 157 9.30 -7.72 1.13
N ALA A 158 10.52 -7.65 0.60
CA ALA A 158 11.60 -6.92 1.26
C ALA A 158 11.28 -5.42 1.38
N VAL A 159 10.68 -4.81 0.35
CA VAL A 159 10.19 -3.43 0.38
C VAL A 159 9.13 -3.24 1.47
N GLU A 160 8.17 -4.14 1.60
CA GLU A 160 7.16 -4.11 2.68
C GLU A 160 7.82 -4.15 4.07
N VAL A 161 8.77 -5.07 4.27
CA VAL A 161 9.44 -5.27 5.56
C VAL A 161 10.22 -4.04 6.01
N VAL A 162 10.91 -3.37 5.08
CA VAL A 162 11.70 -2.17 5.40
C VAL A 162 10.87 -0.88 5.42
N SER A 163 9.61 -0.93 4.97
CA SER A 163 8.73 0.23 4.90
C SER A 163 8.13 0.56 6.26
N LEU A 164 8.74 1.54 6.94
CA LEU A 164 8.30 2.00 8.25
C LEU A 164 7.19 3.05 8.16
N ARG A 165 6.37 3.14 9.20
CA ARG A 165 5.40 4.22 9.47
C ARG A 165 4.38 4.44 8.36
N GLY A 166 3.97 3.35 7.69
CA GLY A 166 3.00 3.37 6.61
C GLY A 166 3.56 3.85 5.26
N SER A 167 4.89 3.90 5.11
CA SER A 167 5.54 4.23 3.83
C SER A 167 5.42 3.13 2.78
N ASP A 168 4.97 1.93 3.18
CA ASP A 168 4.56 0.82 2.31
C ASP A 168 3.52 1.28 1.28
N ASN A 169 2.60 2.16 1.69
CA ASN A 169 1.58 2.74 0.81
C ASN A 169 2.16 3.59 -0.35
N LEU A 170 3.41 4.02 -0.24
CA LEU A 170 4.16 4.70 -1.30
C LEU A 170 5.11 3.74 -2.00
N PHE A 171 5.96 3.05 -1.24
CA PHE A 171 7.07 2.30 -1.81
C PHE A 171 6.64 1.02 -2.51
N LEU A 172 5.57 0.34 -2.06
CA LEU A 172 5.12 -0.91 -2.69
C LEU A 172 4.64 -0.69 -4.14
N PRO A 173 3.71 0.25 -4.44
CA PRO A 173 3.29 0.49 -5.81
C PRO A 173 4.40 1.11 -6.68
N VAL A 174 5.25 1.99 -6.12
CA VAL A 174 6.38 2.57 -6.86
C VAL A 174 7.44 1.52 -7.20
N ALA A 175 7.80 0.66 -6.25
CA ALA A 175 8.71 -0.45 -6.48
C ALA A 175 8.17 -1.41 -7.55
N THR A 176 6.85 -1.64 -7.58
CA THR A 176 6.21 -2.44 -8.62
C THR A 176 6.53 -1.87 -10.00
N VAL A 177 6.27 -0.58 -10.22
CA VAL A 177 6.50 0.07 -11.51
C VAL A 177 7.97 0.02 -11.92
N ILE A 178 8.88 0.25 -10.96
CA ILE A 178 10.32 0.15 -11.19
C ILE A 178 10.69 -1.28 -11.61
N LEU A 179 10.22 -2.30 -10.90
CA LEU A 179 10.54 -3.69 -11.21
C LEU A 179 10.00 -4.10 -12.58
N PHE A 180 8.78 -3.70 -12.95
CA PHE A 180 8.27 -3.96 -14.29
C PHE A 180 9.17 -3.34 -15.35
N HIS A 181 9.61 -2.09 -15.20
CA HIS A 181 10.49 -1.45 -16.18
C HIS A 181 11.83 -2.19 -16.42
N TYR A 182 12.36 -2.88 -15.41
CA TYR A 182 13.63 -3.60 -15.53
C TYR A 182 13.49 -5.07 -15.93
N PHE A 183 12.34 -5.69 -15.65
CA PHE A 183 12.18 -7.15 -15.75
C PHE A 183 11.10 -7.61 -16.74
N VAL A 184 10.24 -6.71 -17.23
CA VAL A 184 9.12 -7.00 -18.14
C VAL A 184 9.14 -6.06 -19.34
#